data_AF-A0A2E6DS46-F1
#
_entry.id   AF-A0A2E6DS46-F1
#
_cell.length_a   1.000
_cell.length_b   1.000
_cell.length_c   1.000
_cell.angle_alpha   90.00
_cell.angle_beta   90.00
_cell.angle_gamma   90.00
#
_symmetry.space_group_name_H-M   'P 1'
#
loop_
_entity.id
_entity.type
_entity.pdbx_description
1 polymer ?
#
loop_
_entity_poly.entity_id
_entity_poly.type
_entity_poly.pdbx_seq_one_letter_code
_entity_poly.pdbx_strand_id
1 'polypeptide(L)'
;RPATLSRGIIQDILRDEFGFQGLIVSDDLEMGAIVETRTVPQAAVGALSAGCDTLLVCGESVDRHAAVIEGVIHAVERGELAETCVEAALARQRRVKARFLGGQRSRRPLTGEALRERLGTSAHQAVADEIARA
;
A
#
# COMPACT_ATOMS: atom_id res chain seq x y z
N ARG A 1 -9.84 11.26 13.77
CA ARG A 1 -9.89 10.60 12.44
C ARG A 1 -8.45 10.37 12.00
N PRO A 2 -8.01 9.13 11.71
CA PRO A 2 -6.63 8.83 11.31
C PRO A 2 -6.23 9.50 10.00
N ALA A 3 -4.92 9.76 9.82
CA ALA A 3 -4.37 10.39 8.61
C ALA A 3 -4.72 9.61 7.33
N THR A 4 -4.63 8.28 7.39
CA THR A 4 -4.99 7.34 6.31
C THR A 4 -6.39 7.56 5.74
N LEU A 5 -7.32 8.10 6.55
CA LEU A 5 -8.73 8.28 6.19
C LEU A 5 -9.11 9.77 6.08
N SER A 6 -8.12 10.66 6.00
CA SER A 6 -8.29 12.11 5.99
C SER A 6 -7.93 12.69 4.62
N ARG A 7 -8.95 13.14 3.88
CA ARG A 7 -8.76 13.88 2.63
C ARG A 7 -7.93 15.16 2.84
N GLY A 8 -8.13 15.85 3.96
CA GLY A 8 -7.34 17.06 4.27
C GLY A 8 -5.84 16.79 4.42
N ILE A 9 -5.45 15.60 4.89
CA ILE A 9 -4.03 15.24 5.00
C ILE A 9 -3.51 14.69 3.67
N ILE A 10 -4.24 13.78 3.04
CA ILE A 10 -3.76 13.07 1.86
C ILE A 10 -3.87 13.93 0.60
N GLN A 11 -5.04 14.54 0.36
CA GLN A 11 -5.26 15.36 -0.82
C GLN A 11 -4.70 16.77 -0.58
N ASP A 12 -5.24 17.49 0.39
CA ASP A 12 -4.98 18.93 0.49
C ASP A 12 -3.52 19.22 0.88
N ILE A 13 -2.93 18.47 1.81
CA ILE A 13 -1.52 18.66 2.22
C ILE A 13 -0.56 17.86 1.33
N LEU A 14 -0.66 16.53 1.31
CA LEU A 14 0.37 15.71 0.68
C LEU A 14 0.37 15.82 -0.86
N ARG A 15 -0.82 15.82 -1.50
CA ARG A 15 -0.91 15.92 -2.96
C ARG A 15 -0.83 17.36 -3.44
N ASP A 16 -1.59 18.27 -2.85
CA ASP A 16 -1.76 19.62 -3.38
C ASP A 16 -0.68 20.57 -2.86
N GLU A 17 -0.46 20.66 -1.53
CA GLU A 17 0.57 21.54 -0.96
C GLU A 17 1.99 21.03 -1.20
N PHE A 18 2.28 19.77 -0.88
CA PHE A 18 3.62 19.19 -1.06
C PHE A 18 3.88 18.70 -2.49
N GLY A 19 2.85 18.64 -3.33
CA GLY A 19 3.00 18.24 -4.73
C GLY A 19 3.41 16.78 -4.91
N PHE A 20 3.18 15.89 -3.95
CA PHE A 20 3.62 14.49 -4.07
C PHE A 20 2.92 13.79 -5.23
N GLN A 21 3.68 13.28 -6.22
CA GLN A 21 3.12 12.60 -7.41
C GLN A 21 3.27 11.08 -7.40
N GLY A 22 3.90 10.53 -6.35
CA GLY A 22 4.18 9.11 -6.21
C GLY A 22 2.97 8.27 -5.80
N LEU A 23 3.23 7.01 -5.45
CA LEU A 23 2.22 6.09 -4.92
C LEU A 23 2.05 6.31 -3.42
N ILE A 24 0.80 6.44 -2.97
CA ILE A 24 0.44 6.47 -1.55
C ILE A 24 -0.07 5.09 -1.16
N VAL A 25 0.58 4.49 -0.18
CA VAL A 25 0.22 3.19 0.39
C VAL A 25 -0.30 3.44 1.80
N SER A 26 -1.45 2.86 2.16
CA SER A 26 -1.94 2.91 3.53
C SER A 26 -1.02 2.09 4.45
N ASP A 27 -1.07 2.35 5.75
CA ASP A 27 -0.69 1.32 6.73
C ASP A 27 -1.77 0.22 6.77
N ASP A 28 -1.53 -0.83 7.56
CA ASP A 28 -2.48 -1.94 7.72
C ASP A 28 -3.84 -1.47 8.24
N LEU A 29 -4.88 -1.75 7.45
CA LEU A 29 -6.27 -1.37 7.77
C LEU A 29 -6.91 -2.27 8.83
N GLU A 30 -6.23 -3.34 9.24
CA GLU A 30 -6.66 -4.21 10.34
C GLU A 30 -6.15 -3.76 11.72
N MET A 31 -5.34 -2.70 11.77
CA MET A 31 -4.82 -2.17 13.03
C MET A 31 -5.93 -1.62 13.94
N GLY A 32 -5.74 -1.76 15.25
CA GLY A 32 -6.70 -1.37 16.29
C GLY A 32 -7.31 0.02 16.10
N ALA A 33 -6.47 1.03 15.82
CA ALA A 33 -6.90 2.41 15.62
C ALA A 33 -7.90 2.61 14.46
N ILE A 34 -8.00 1.65 13.53
CA ILE A 34 -8.97 1.64 12.44
C ILE A 34 -10.20 0.80 12.84
N VAL A 35 -9.97 -0.45 13.25
CA VAL A 35 -11.05 -1.43 13.47
C VAL A 35 -11.92 -1.12 14.69
N GLU A 36 -11.43 -0.32 15.65
CA GLU A 36 -12.23 0.18 16.77
C GLU A 36 -13.40 1.07 16.33
N THR A 37 -13.32 1.69 15.14
CA THR A 37 -14.31 2.68 14.70
C THR A 37 -14.99 2.33 13.39
N ARG A 38 -14.44 1.38 12.62
CA ARG A 38 -14.89 1.04 11.26
C ARG A 38 -14.64 -0.43 10.95
N THR A 39 -15.43 -0.99 10.05
CA THR A 39 -15.06 -2.27 9.43
C THR A 39 -13.92 -2.07 8.42
N VAL A 40 -13.15 -3.12 8.14
CA VAL A 40 -12.04 -3.05 7.17
C VAL A 40 -12.51 -2.63 5.77
N PRO A 41 -13.66 -3.11 5.23
CA PRO A 41 -14.19 -2.60 3.96
C PRO A 41 -14.55 -1.10 4.02
N GLN A 42 -15.12 -0.62 5.11
CA GLN A 42 -15.40 0.82 5.29
C GLN A 42 -14.12 1.65 5.34
N ALA A 43 -13.07 1.13 5.99
CA ALA A 43 -11.77 1.76 6.02
C ALA A 43 -11.12 1.81 4.63
N ALA A 44 -11.23 0.73 3.85
CA ALA A 44 -10.73 0.66 2.47
C ALA A 44 -11.37 1.72 1.57
N VAL A 45 -12.71 1.82 1.58
CA VAL A 45 -13.44 2.86 0.84
C VAL A 45 -13.03 4.25 1.28
N GLY A 46 -12.93 4.47 2.60
CA GLY A 46 -12.50 5.75 3.17
C GLY A 46 -11.07 6.15 2.77
N ALA A 47 -10.14 5.20 2.72
CA ALA A 47 -8.76 5.44 2.33
C ALA A 47 -8.64 5.78 0.84
N LEU A 48 -9.34 5.05 -0.04
CA LEU A 48 -9.41 5.38 -1.47
C LEU A 48 -10.04 6.76 -1.71
N SER A 49 -11.14 7.05 -1.02
CA SER A 49 -11.81 8.36 -1.08
C SER A 49 -10.91 9.49 -0.58
N ALA A 50 -10.07 9.24 0.42
CA ALA A 50 -9.09 10.21 0.91
C ALA A 50 -7.92 10.44 -0.07
N GLY A 51 -7.63 9.48 -0.95
CA GLY A 51 -6.59 9.58 -1.99
C GLY A 51 -5.44 8.57 -1.87
N CYS A 52 -5.56 7.53 -1.03
CA CYS A 52 -4.64 6.40 -1.05
C CYS A 52 -4.72 5.66 -2.40
N ASP A 53 -3.58 5.16 -2.89
CA ASP A 53 -3.52 4.41 -4.14
C ASP A 53 -3.40 2.90 -3.92
N THR A 54 -2.94 2.44 -2.76
CA THR A 54 -2.81 1.02 -2.40
C THR A 54 -3.18 0.82 -0.95
N LEU A 55 -3.96 -0.23 -0.69
CA LEU A 55 -4.49 -0.56 0.63
C LEU A 55 -3.76 -1.78 1.17
N LEU A 56 -3.26 -1.69 2.39
CA LEU A 56 -2.71 -2.82 3.13
C LEU A 56 -3.80 -3.46 3.99
N VAL A 57 -4.03 -4.75 3.76
CA VAL A 57 -4.84 -5.64 4.58
C VAL A 57 -3.94 -6.85 4.80
N CYS A 58 -3.28 -6.86 5.96
CA CYS A 58 -2.11 -7.73 6.18
C CYS A 58 -2.49 -9.11 6.77
N GLY A 59 -3.73 -9.27 7.22
CA GLY A 59 -4.25 -10.53 7.73
C GLY A 59 -4.35 -11.60 6.65
N GLU A 60 -4.51 -12.85 7.08
CA GLU A 60 -4.51 -14.01 6.16
C GLU A 60 -5.93 -14.43 5.72
N SER A 61 -6.96 -13.73 6.19
CA SER A 61 -8.36 -14.11 5.93
C SER A 61 -8.76 -13.78 4.49
N VAL A 62 -8.89 -14.83 3.67
CA VAL A 62 -9.40 -14.72 2.30
C VAL A 62 -10.79 -14.10 2.27
N ASP A 63 -11.68 -14.49 3.19
CA ASP A 63 -13.03 -13.93 3.27
C ASP A 63 -13.00 -12.42 3.56
N ARG A 64 -12.08 -11.97 4.41
CA ARG A 64 -11.89 -10.54 4.67
C ARG A 64 -11.38 -9.81 3.44
N HIS A 65 -10.42 -10.40 2.72
CA HIS A 65 -9.92 -9.82 1.47
C HIS A 65 -11.02 -9.70 0.42
N ALA A 66 -11.85 -10.74 0.27
CA ALA A 66 -13.02 -10.72 -0.60
C ALA A 66 -14.01 -9.63 -0.19
N ALA A 67 -14.35 -9.53 1.10
CA ALA A 67 -15.26 -8.51 1.62
C ALA A 67 -14.74 -7.07 1.40
N VAL A 68 -13.43 -6.86 1.46
CA VAL A 68 -12.83 -5.55 1.13
C VAL A 68 -13.00 -5.22 -0.35
N ILE A 69 -12.73 -6.18 -1.23
CA ILE A 69 -12.90 -6.01 -2.68
C ILE A 69 -14.37 -5.72 -3.02
N GLU A 70 -15.29 -6.54 -2.50
CA GLU A 70 -16.73 -6.36 -2.67
C GLU A 70 -17.21 -5.01 -2.13
N GLY A 71 -16.73 -4.61 -0.94
CA GLY A 71 -17.06 -3.31 -0.36
C GLY A 71 -16.64 -2.13 -1.24
N VAL A 72 -15.47 -2.21 -1.88
CA VAL A 72 -15.02 -1.19 -2.84
C VAL A 72 -15.88 -1.19 -4.11
N ILE A 73 -16.18 -2.38 -4.67
CA ILE A 73 -17.04 -2.52 -5.86
C ILE A 73 -18.41 -1.88 -5.60
N HIS A 74 -19.07 -2.28 -4.51
CA HIS A 74 -20.39 -1.77 -4.17
C HIS A 74 -20.38 -0.27 -3.86
N ALA A 75 -19.33 0.26 -3.22
CA ALA A 75 -19.21 1.70 -3.01
C ALA A 75 -19.14 2.48 -4.32
N VAL A 76 -18.48 1.94 -5.34
CA VAL A 76 -18.46 2.56 -6.69
C VAL A 76 -19.83 2.45 -7.35
N GLU A 77 -20.44 1.26 -7.37
CA GLU A 77 -21.76 1.03 -7.97
C GLU A 77 -22.86 1.92 -7.37
N ARG A 78 -22.75 2.22 -6.07
CA ARG A 78 -23.68 3.07 -5.32
C ARG A 78 -23.34 4.57 -5.39
N GLY A 79 -22.21 4.95 -6.00
CA GLY A 79 -21.74 6.32 -6.09
C GLY A 79 -21.18 6.89 -4.78
N GLU A 80 -20.89 6.05 -3.79
CA GLU A 80 -20.27 6.41 -2.51
C GLU A 80 -18.75 6.63 -2.66
N LEU A 81 -18.14 5.95 -3.64
CA LEU A 81 -16.76 6.16 -4.08
C LEU A 81 -16.76 6.54 -5.57
N ALA A 82 -16.15 7.68 -5.91
CA ALA A 82 -16.01 8.06 -7.31
C ALA A 82 -15.08 7.10 -8.05
N GLU A 83 -15.53 6.60 -9.21
CA GLU A 83 -14.74 5.71 -10.08
C GLU A 83 -13.38 6.32 -10.44
N THR A 84 -13.35 7.65 -10.65
CA THR A 84 -12.12 8.41 -10.92
C THR A 84 -11.05 8.28 -9.83
N CYS A 85 -11.43 8.05 -8.58
CA CYS A 85 -10.46 7.80 -7.50
C CYS A 85 -9.72 6.47 -7.73
N VAL A 86 -10.46 5.42 -8.13
CA VAL A 86 -9.90 4.10 -8.43
C VAL A 86 -9.04 4.13 -9.68
N GLU A 87 -9.50 4.83 -10.73
CA GLU A 87 -8.73 5.01 -11.96
C GLU A 87 -7.42 5.78 -11.72
N ALA A 88 -7.47 6.85 -10.94
CA ALA A 88 -6.29 7.63 -10.58
C ALA A 88 -5.27 6.75 -9.82
N ALA A 89 -5.73 5.99 -8.82
CA ALA A 89 -4.92 5.04 -8.07
C ALA A 89 -4.26 4.00 -9.01
N LEU A 90 -5.04 3.37 -9.88
CA LEU A 90 -4.55 2.39 -10.85
C LEU A 90 -3.50 2.99 -11.80
N ALA A 91 -3.71 4.22 -12.26
CA ALA A 91 -2.73 4.92 -13.09
C ALA A 91 -1.40 5.13 -12.34
N ARG A 92 -1.41 5.51 -11.06
CA ARG A 92 -0.18 5.66 -10.26
C ARG A 92 0.51 4.31 -10.04
N GLN A 93 -0.26 3.27 -9.71
CA GLN A 93 0.27 1.91 -9.57
C GLN A 93 0.97 1.44 -10.86
N ARG A 94 0.35 1.66 -12.02
CA ARG A 94 0.93 1.32 -13.33
C ARG A 94 2.23 2.07 -13.59
N ARG A 95 2.32 3.37 -13.28
CA ARG A 95 3.55 4.16 -13.43
C ARG A 95 4.69 3.62 -12.56
N VAL A 96 4.42 3.31 -11.29
CA VAL A 96 5.42 2.73 -10.38
C VAL A 96 5.86 1.35 -10.87
N LYS A 97 4.93 0.47 -11.26
CA LYS A 97 5.25 -0.85 -11.81
C LYS A 97 6.08 -0.73 -13.09
N ALA A 98 5.74 0.18 -14.00
CA ALA A 98 6.53 0.40 -15.22
C ALA A 98 7.97 0.86 -14.90
N ARG A 99 8.13 1.78 -13.94
CA ARG A 99 9.45 2.29 -13.52
C ARG A 99 10.34 1.21 -12.91
N PHE A 100 9.80 0.40 -12.00
CA PHE A 100 10.61 -0.52 -11.19
C PHE A 100 10.57 -1.97 -11.66
N LEU A 101 9.55 -2.38 -12.42
CA LEU A 101 9.34 -3.76 -12.88
C LEU A 101 9.38 -3.91 -14.41
N GLY A 102 9.65 -2.85 -15.19
CA GLY A 102 9.63 -2.88 -16.65
C GLY A 102 10.81 -3.61 -17.34
N GLY A 103 11.83 -4.04 -16.60
CA GLY A 103 12.99 -4.75 -17.16
C GLY A 103 12.83 -6.27 -17.24
N GLN A 104 13.75 -6.94 -17.94
CA GLN A 104 13.88 -8.40 -17.91
C GLN A 104 14.36 -8.88 -16.52
N ARG A 105 13.44 -8.98 -15.58
CA ARG A 105 13.68 -9.58 -14.26
C ARG A 105 13.14 -11.01 -14.24
N SER A 106 13.93 -11.93 -13.70
CA SER A 106 13.40 -13.25 -13.33
C SER A 106 12.24 -13.06 -12.38
N ARG A 107 11.06 -13.57 -12.75
CA ARG A 107 9.88 -13.58 -11.87
C ARG A 107 10.00 -14.61 -10.77
N ARG A 108 10.99 -15.51 -10.85
CA ARG A 108 11.26 -16.52 -9.83
C ARG A 108 12.26 -15.94 -8.80
N PRO A 109 11.88 -15.89 -7.52
CA PRO A 109 12.82 -15.57 -6.45
C PRO A 109 14.03 -16.52 -6.49
N LEU A 110 15.18 -16.00 -6.07
CA LEU A 110 16.35 -16.85 -5.79
C LEU A 110 16.03 -17.79 -4.62
N THR A 111 16.56 -19.00 -4.66
CA THR A 111 16.38 -20.01 -3.61
C THR A 111 17.70 -20.74 -3.35
N GLY A 112 17.77 -21.47 -2.23
CA GLY A 112 18.90 -22.33 -1.92
C GLY A 112 20.23 -21.59 -1.81
N GLU A 113 21.25 -22.11 -2.48
CA GLU A 113 22.61 -21.58 -2.45
C GLU A 113 22.70 -20.17 -3.04
N ALA A 114 22.14 -19.96 -4.23
CA ALA A 114 22.13 -18.65 -4.90
C ALA A 114 21.48 -17.52 -4.07
N LEU A 115 20.53 -17.87 -3.18
CA LEU A 115 19.94 -16.93 -2.23
C LEU A 115 20.92 -16.61 -1.09
N ARG A 116 21.55 -17.64 -0.51
CA ARG A 116 22.50 -17.50 0.62
C ARG A 116 23.78 -16.78 0.22
N GLU A 117 24.20 -16.91 -1.03
CA GLU A 117 25.32 -16.13 -1.58
C GLU A 117 25.02 -14.63 -1.68
N ARG A 118 23.75 -14.23 -1.60
CA ARG A 118 23.30 -12.84 -1.77
C ARG A 118 22.68 -12.21 -0.53
N LEU A 119 22.09 -12.98 0.38
CA LEU A 119 21.44 -12.46 1.59
C LEU A 119 22.23 -12.87 2.84
N GLY A 120 22.36 -11.94 3.79
CA GLY A 120 23.04 -12.18 5.07
C GLY A 120 24.53 -12.54 4.95
N THR A 121 25.20 -12.10 3.89
CA THR A 121 26.63 -12.36 3.67
C THR A 121 27.49 -11.72 4.76
N SER A 122 28.76 -12.14 4.87
CA SER A 122 29.72 -11.52 5.80
C SER A 122 29.88 -10.02 5.58
N ALA A 123 29.78 -9.55 4.33
CA ALA A 123 29.78 -8.12 4.01
C ALA A 123 28.55 -7.41 4.60
N HIS A 124 27.35 -8.02 4.52
CA HIS A 124 26.15 -7.44 5.13
C HIS A 124 26.25 -7.41 6.66
N GLN A 125 26.80 -8.46 7.27
CA GLN A 125 27.01 -8.54 8.72
C GLN A 125 28.01 -7.48 9.20
N ALA A 126 29.11 -7.28 8.48
CA ALA A 126 30.09 -6.26 8.82
C ALA A 126 29.48 -4.85 8.85
N VAL A 127 28.64 -4.50 7.86
CA VAL A 127 27.91 -3.22 7.82
C VAL A 127 26.92 -3.13 8.98
N ALA A 128 26.20 -4.23 9.30
CA ALA A 128 25.28 -4.24 10.43
C ALA A 128 26.00 -4.03 11.77
N ASP A 129 27.15 -4.67 11.97
CA ASP A 129 27.98 -4.53 13.18
C ASP A 129 28.59 -3.13 13.30
N GLU A 130 28.90 -2.48 12.18
CA GLU A 130 29.36 -1.08 12.16
C GLU A 130 28.25 -0.14 12.62
N ILE A 131 27.05 -0.27 12.04
CA ILE A 131 25.87 0.53 12.41
C ILE A 131 25.52 0.33 13.89
N ALA A 132 25.59 -0.91 14.39
CA ALA A 132 25.26 -1.22 15.77
C ALA A 132 26.23 -0.65 16.81
N ARG A 133 27.44 -0.24 16.39
CA ARG A 133 28.45 0.37 17.28
C ARG A 133 28.41 1.91 17.28
N ALA A 134 27.72 2.51 16.31
CA ALA A 134 27.55 3.96 16.19
C ALA A 134 26.42 4.48 17.10
#